data_AF-A0A1G9TCW1-F1
#
_entry.id   AF-A0A1G9TCW1-F1
#
_cell.length_a   1.000
_cell.length_b   1.000
_cell.length_c   1.000
_cell.angle_alpha   90.00
_cell.angle_beta   90.00
_cell.angle_gamma   90.00
#
_symmetry.space_group_name_H-M   'P 1'
#
loop_
_entity.id
_entity.type
_entity.pdbx_description
1 polymer ?
#
loop_
_entity_poly.entity_id
_entity_poly.type
_entity_poly.pdbx_seq_one_letter_code
_entity_poly.pdbx_strand_id
1 'polypeptide(L)' 'MLGVIIIVFGSILTAWGTFIIKNNNMLFGKNKISKNVFDLVINGEASGIGQFLGGIICIILGIISFIVK' A
#
# COMPACT_ATOMS: atom_id res chain seq x y z
N MET A 1 17.74 -3.14 14.13
CA MET A 1 17.46 -1.71 13.86
C MET A 1 16.77 -1.52 12.50
N LEU A 2 17.30 -2.09 11.41
CA LEU A 2 16.70 -2.03 10.05
C LEU A 2 15.27 -2.60 9.94
N GLY A 3 14.99 -3.78 10.52
CA GLY A 3 13.64 -4.37 10.45
C GLY A 3 12.54 -3.51 11.08
N VAL A 4 12.84 -2.79 12.18
CA VAL A 4 11.86 -1.88 12.83
C VAL A 4 11.53 -0.73 11.89
N ILE A 5 12.55 -0.16 11.24
CA ILE A 5 12.39 0.95 10.30
C ILE A 5 11.51 0.53 9.12
N ILE A 6 11.72 -0.67 8.57
CA ILE A 6 10.94 -1.21 7.46
C ILE A 6 9.47 -1.42 7.86
N ILE A 7 9.20 -1.91 9.06
CA ILE A 7 7.83 -2.09 9.57
C ILE A 7 7.12 -0.74 9.77
N VAL A 8 7.81 0.23 10.38
CA VAL A 8 7.26 1.58 10.59
C VAL A 8 6.99 2.26 9.24
N PHE A 9 7.93 2.17 8.31
CA PHE A 9 7.77 2.70 6.96
C PHE A 9 6.59 2.03 6.22
N GLY A 10 6.51 0.71 6.25
CA GLY A 10 5.40 -0.05 5.64
C GLY A 10 4.04 0.30 6.26
N SER A 11 3.99 0.55 7.57
CA SER A 11 2.76 0.97 8.26
C SER A 11 2.29 2.36 7.80
N ILE A 12 3.22 3.31 7.68
CA ILE A 12 2.94 4.66 7.16
C ILE A 12 2.47 4.58 5.71
N LEU A 13 3.15 3.77 4.88
CA LEU A 13 2.81 3.60 3.47
C LEU A 13 1.42 2.98 3.29
N THR A 14 1.07 1.99 4.10
CA THR A 14 -0.25 1.33 4.11
C THR A 14 -1.35 2.33 4.52
N ALA A 15 -1.10 3.12 5.57
CA ALA A 15 -2.04 4.13 6.03
C ALA A 15 -2.24 5.25 4.98
N TRP A 16 -1.15 5.68 4.34
CA TRP A 16 -1.18 6.70 3.29
C TRP A 16 -1.90 6.21 2.03
N GLY A 17 -1.62 4.98 1.58
CA GLY A 17 -2.34 4.35 0.47
C GLY A 17 -3.84 4.25 0.74
N THR A 18 -4.22 3.86 1.97
CA THR A 18 -5.62 3.83 2.42
C THR A 18 -6.26 5.22 2.42
N PHE A 19 -5.52 6.24 2.88
CA PHE A 19 -5.98 7.62 2.88
C PHE A 19 -6.22 8.13 1.45
N ILE A 20 -5.32 7.84 0.51
CA ILE A 20 -5.46 8.21 -0.91
C ILE A 20 -6.70 7.54 -1.53
N ILE A 21 -6.92 6.24 -1.29
CA ILE A 21 -8.10 5.52 -1.77
C ILE A 21 -9.38 6.16 -1.21
N LYS A 22 -9.38 6.50 0.08
CA LYS A 22 -10.52 7.10 0.77
C LYS A 22 -10.80 8.53 0.27
N ASN A 23 -9.77 9.35 0.12
CA ASN A 23 -9.89 10.77 -0.21
C ASN A 23 -10.18 11.00 -1.70
N ASN A 24 -9.69 10.12 -2.60
CA ASN A 24 -10.07 10.15 -4.02
C ASN A 24 -11.49 9.65 -4.29
N ASN A 25 -12.32 9.53 -3.25
CA ASN A 25 -13.70 9.09 -3.34
C ASN A 25 -13.82 7.73 -4.05
N MET A 26 -12.78 6.88 -4.04
CA MET A 26 -12.74 5.61 -4.81
C MET A 26 -13.68 4.52 -4.26
N LEU A 27 -14.35 4.77 -3.13
CA LEU A 27 -15.17 3.78 -2.41
C LEU A 27 -16.66 3.74 -2.80
N PHE A 28 -17.25 4.77 -3.43
CA PHE A 28 -18.70 4.80 -3.74
C PHE A 28 -19.03 5.20 -5.19
N GLY A 29 -19.12 4.23 -6.11
CA GLY A 29 -19.62 4.46 -7.47
C GLY A 29 -19.48 3.23 -8.37
N LYS A 30 -20.55 2.86 -9.07
CA LYS A 30 -20.74 1.59 -9.81
C LYS A 30 -19.73 1.29 -10.95
N ASN A 31 -18.75 2.17 -11.21
CA ASN A 31 -17.80 2.06 -12.32
C ASN A 31 -16.30 2.20 -11.90
N LYS A 32 -15.98 1.93 -10.63
CA LYS A 32 -14.69 2.30 -9.99
C LYS A 32 -13.62 1.20 -9.94
N ILE A 33 -13.96 -0.08 -10.00
CA ILE A 33 -12.97 -1.18 -10.03
C ILE A 33 -12.07 -1.04 -11.26
N SER A 34 -12.67 -0.77 -12.43
CA SER A 34 -11.92 -0.50 -13.66
C SER A 34 -10.98 0.70 -13.48
N LYS A 35 -11.44 1.79 -12.85
CA LYS A 35 -10.64 3.00 -12.63
C LYS A 35 -9.48 2.77 -11.64
N ASN A 36 -9.69 1.98 -10.59
CA ASN A 36 -8.66 1.56 -9.62
C ASN A 36 -7.59 0.66 -10.26
N VAL A 37 -8.01 -0.29 -11.11
CA VAL A 37 -7.08 -1.15 -11.85
C VAL A 37 -6.35 -0.35 -12.92
N PHE A 38 -7.01 0.61 -13.58
CA PHE A 38 -6.37 1.51 -14.54
C PHE A 38 -5.32 2.41 -13.87
N ASP A 39 -5.64 2.95 -12.69
CA ASP A 39 -4.69 3.71 -11.86
C ASP A 39 -3.50 2.83 -11.44
N LEU A 40 -3.73 1.57 -11.07
CA LEU A 40 -2.66 0.61 -10.77
C LEU A 40 -1.81 0.29 -12.01
N VAL A 41 -2.42 0.22 -13.20
CA VAL A 41 -1.69 -0.06 -14.45
C VAL A 41 -0.88 1.15 -14.93
N ILE A 42 -1.39 2.37 -14.75
CA ILE A 42 -0.72 3.61 -15.18
C ILE A 42 0.28 4.12 -14.13
N ASN A 43 -0.15 4.23 -12.88
CA ASN A 43 0.66 4.75 -11.78
C ASN A 43 1.43 3.65 -11.05
N GLY A 44 1.19 2.38 -11.37
CA GLY A 44 1.95 1.26 -10.79
C GLY A 44 1.81 1.21 -9.26
N GLU A 45 2.93 0.96 -8.59
CA GLU A 45 3.00 0.94 -7.13
C GLU A 45 2.73 2.29 -6.46
N ALA A 46 2.81 3.40 -7.20
CA ALA A 46 2.47 4.73 -6.67
C ALA A 46 0.96 4.96 -6.58
N SER A 47 0.13 4.09 -7.17
CA SER A 47 -1.33 4.09 -6.99
C SER A 47 -1.71 3.83 -5.53
N GLY A 48 -2.85 4.34 -5.07
CA GLY A 48 -3.33 4.10 -3.71
C GLY A 48 -3.43 2.60 -3.35
N ILE A 49 -3.82 1.75 -4.31
CA ILE A 49 -3.83 0.27 -4.13
C ILE A 49 -2.41 -0.29 -4.09
N GLY A 50 -1.52 0.22 -4.95
CA GLY A 50 -0.12 -0.18 -5.01
C GLY A 50 0.60 0.14 -3.70
N GLN A 51 0.40 1.34 -3.15
CA GLN A 51 0.97 1.76 -1.87
C GLN A 51 0.39 0.98 -0.69
N PHE A 52 -0.90 0.62 -0.74
CA PHE A 52 -1.53 -0.23 0.26
C PHE A 52 -0.95 -1.65 0.25
N LEU A 53 -0.93 -2.31 -0.91
CA LEU A 53 -0.39 -3.67 -1.06
C LEU A 53 1.12 -3.72 -0.82
N GLY A 54 1.87 -2.76 -1.37
CA GLY A 54 3.32 -2.63 -1.17
C GLY A 54 3.68 -2.33 0.29
N GLY A 55 2.87 -1.53 0.98
CA GLY A 55 3.03 -1.29 2.42
C GLY A 55 2.84 -2.56 3.24
N ILE A 56 1.83 -3.38 2.93
CA ILE A 56 1.61 -4.68 3.57
C ILE A 56 2.79 -5.63 3.32
N ILE A 57 3.28 -5.71 2.08
CA ILE A 57 4.43 -6.53 1.72
C ILE A 57 5.69 -6.08 2.47
N CYS A 58 5.91 -4.76 2.60
CA CYS A 58 7.01 -4.22 3.39
C CYS A 58 6.92 -4.63 4.87
N ILE A 59 5.72 -4.59 5.47
CA ILE A 59 5.53 -5.04 6.87
C ILE A 59 5.87 -6.53 6.99
N ILE A 60 5.41 -7.37 6.06
CA ILE A 60 5.70 -8.81 6.04
C ILE A 60 7.20 -9.07 5.92
N LEU A 61 7.89 -8.41 4.98
CA LEU A 61 9.35 -8.53 4.82
C LEU A 61 10.10 -8.04 6.06
N GLY A 62 9.63 -6.95 6.67
CA GLY A 62 10.15 -6.45 7.94
C GLY A 62 10.07 -7.50 9.05
N ILE A 63 8.93 -8.19 9.19
CA ILE A 63 8.73 -9.28 10.16
C ILE A 63 9.63 -10.49 9.83
N ILE A 64 9.68 -10.91 8.57
CA ILE A 64 10.53 -12.03 8.12
C ILE A 64 12.01 -11.73 8.43
N SER A 65 12.45 -10.49 8.26
CA SER A 65 13.81 -10.06 8.61
C SER A 65 14.15 -10.19 10.11
N PHE A 66 13.16 -10.31 11.00
CA PHE A 66 13.40 -10.62 12.41
C PHE A 66 13.49 -12.13 12.69
N ILE A 67 12.89 -12.95 11.83
CA ILE A 67 12.84 -14.41 11.96
C ILE A 67 14.07 -15.04 11.29
N VAL A 68 14.42 -14.54 10.11
CA VAL A 68 15.63 -14.93 9.38
C VAL A 68 16.77 -14.08 9.93
N LYS A 69 17.46 -14.60 10.94
CA LYS A 69 18.67 -13.98 11.51
C LYS A 69 19.90 -14.30 10.69
#